data_AF-A0A9D8FCL0-F1
#
_entry.id   AF-A0A9D8FCL0-F1
#
_cell.length_a   1.000
_cell.length_b   1.000
_cell.length_c   1.000
_cell.angle_alpha   90.00
_cell.angle_beta   90.00
_cell.angle_gamma   90.00
#
_symmetry.space_group_name_H-M   'P 1'
#
loop_
_entity.id
_entity.type
_entity.pdbx_description
1 polymer ?
#
loop_
_entity_poly.entity_id
_entity_poly.type
_entity_poly.pdbx_seq_one_letter_code
_entity_poly.pdbx_strand_id
1 'polypeptide(L)'
;FIDPYVATGYEYEVVGSKFATIQIPNSYGDGQFNVYYWDGSAWVAAGTIGVNDPFNFLAIDPNGFSKIKIDGIEIAAAVDPTDPLAFITGITLASGGSGISITQTALETCDGAPDCAAAIPEPHIFLLFGTGLFSLVYARRRAIKKA
;
A
#
# COMPACT_ATOMS: atom_id res chain seq x y z
N PHE A 1 -15.01 -5.88 -15.96
CA PHE A 1 -14.40 -5.22 -14.80
C PHE A 1 -13.05 -5.86 -14.58
N ILE A 2 -12.04 -5.04 -14.33
CA ILE A 2 -10.64 -5.40 -14.07
C ILE A 2 -10.37 -4.70 -12.73
N ASP A 3 -10.19 -5.48 -11.67
CA ASP A 3 -9.87 -4.96 -10.33
C ASP A 3 -8.86 -5.90 -9.66
N PRO A 4 -7.61 -5.94 -10.16
CA PRO A 4 -6.61 -6.90 -9.69
C PRO A 4 -6.09 -6.61 -8.28
N TYR A 5 -6.33 -5.41 -7.75
CA TYR A 5 -5.78 -4.99 -6.47
C TYR A 5 -6.90 -4.72 -5.47
N VAL A 6 -6.78 -5.33 -4.30
CA VAL A 6 -7.69 -5.13 -3.18
C VAL A 6 -6.96 -4.46 -2.03
N ALA A 7 -7.67 -3.68 -1.23
CA ALA A 7 -7.12 -3.10 -0.01
C ALA A 7 -6.98 -4.18 1.08
N THR A 8 -5.77 -4.34 1.59
CA THR A 8 -5.44 -5.22 2.73
C THR A 8 -5.24 -4.46 4.05
N GLY A 9 -5.29 -3.14 3.96
CA GLY A 9 -5.15 -2.21 5.07
C GLY A 9 -5.12 -0.77 4.57
N TYR A 10 -5.00 0.17 5.52
CA TYR A 10 -4.92 1.60 5.25
C TYR A 10 -3.92 2.27 6.21
N GLU A 11 -3.13 3.18 5.66
CA GLU A 11 -2.32 4.11 6.43
C GLU A 11 -3.06 5.45 6.55
N TYR A 12 -3.02 6.03 7.75
CA TYR A 12 -3.61 7.33 8.03
C TYR A 12 -2.53 8.27 8.54
N GLU A 13 -2.53 9.49 8.00
CA GLU A 13 -1.67 10.57 8.46
C GLU A 13 -2.53 11.81 8.77
N VAL A 14 -2.25 12.46 9.88
CA VAL A 14 -2.89 13.71 10.29
C VAL A 14 -1.85 14.82 10.43
N VAL A 15 -2.17 15.96 9.81
CA VAL A 15 -1.42 17.21 9.94
C VAL A 15 -2.26 18.19 10.76
N GLY A 16 -1.62 18.93 11.66
CA GLY A 16 -2.28 19.91 12.54
C GLY A 16 -2.94 19.33 13.79
N SER A 17 -2.87 18.01 13.99
CA SER A 17 -3.30 17.32 15.21
C SER A 17 -2.59 15.95 15.34
N LYS A 18 -3.12 15.08 16.20
CA LYS A 18 -2.70 13.70 16.43
C LYS A 18 -3.93 12.81 16.63
N PHE A 19 -3.87 11.57 16.20
CA PHE A 19 -4.91 10.57 16.43
C PHE A 19 -4.98 10.18 17.91
N ALA A 20 -6.18 10.25 18.48
CA ALA A 20 -6.49 9.84 19.85
C ALA A 20 -7.13 8.45 19.88
N THR A 21 -8.17 8.25 19.06
CA THR A 21 -8.81 6.94 18.92
C THR A 21 -9.16 6.63 17.48
N ILE A 22 -9.27 5.33 17.20
CA ILE A 22 -9.89 4.81 15.97
C ILE A 22 -10.94 3.77 16.32
N GLN A 23 -11.90 3.57 15.43
CA GLN A 23 -12.89 2.49 15.51
C GLN A 23 -13.32 2.12 14.09
N ILE A 24 -13.50 0.82 13.83
CA ILE A 24 -13.98 0.32 12.54
C ILE A 24 -15.45 -0.11 12.73
N PRO A 25 -16.43 0.62 12.16
CA PRO A 25 -17.85 0.37 12.42
C PRO A 25 -18.42 -0.83 11.63
N ASN A 26 -17.79 -1.17 10.50
CA ASN A 26 -18.25 -2.19 9.57
C ASN A 26 -17.37 -3.44 9.66
N SER A 27 -17.96 -4.60 9.40
CA SER A 27 -17.20 -5.84 9.26
C SER A 27 -16.63 -5.92 7.85
N TYR A 28 -15.34 -6.25 7.77
CA TYR A 28 -14.63 -6.60 6.55
C TYR A 28 -13.98 -7.95 6.81
N GLY A 29 -14.20 -8.92 5.92
CA GLY A 29 -13.71 -10.29 6.10
C GLY A 29 -14.08 -10.88 7.47
N ASP A 30 -13.08 -11.23 8.28
CA ASP A 30 -13.29 -11.84 9.60
C ASP A 30 -13.64 -10.85 10.73
N GLY A 31 -13.53 -9.54 10.44
CA GLY A 31 -13.86 -8.46 11.38
C GLY A 31 -12.79 -8.19 12.45
N GLN A 32 -11.57 -8.69 12.29
CA GLN A 32 -10.41 -8.39 13.15
C GLN A 32 -9.35 -7.61 12.37
N PHE A 33 -8.76 -6.63 13.03
CA PHE A 33 -7.80 -5.73 12.38
C PHE A 33 -6.61 -5.48 13.30
N ASN A 34 -5.40 -5.47 12.75
CA ASN A 34 -4.22 -5.10 13.51
C ASN A 34 -4.00 -3.60 13.41
N VAL A 35 -3.60 -3.01 14.53
CA VAL A 35 -3.37 -1.58 14.66
C VAL A 35 -1.90 -1.33 14.92
N TYR A 36 -1.33 -0.36 14.22
CA TYR A 36 0.04 0.10 14.38
C TYR A 36 0.08 1.61 14.52
N TYR A 37 1.15 2.10 15.14
CA TYR A 37 1.52 3.52 15.15
C TYR A 37 2.95 3.69 14.63
N TRP A 38 3.25 4.89 14.13
CA TRP A 38 4.60 5.27 13.75
C TRP A 38 5.33 5.89 14.94
N ASP A 39 6.49 5.36 15.31
CA ASP A 39 7.32 5.91 16.40
C ASP A 39 8.32 6.98 15.96
N GLY A 40 8.35 7.30 14.66
CA GLY A 40 9.34 8.20 14.04
C GLY A 40 10.36 7.46 13.16
N SER A 41 10.51 6.15 13.36
CA SER A 41 11.50 5.29 12.70
C SER A 41 10.87 4.07 12.05
N ALA A 42 9.88 3.45 12.69
CA ALA A 42 9.27 2.21 12.28
C ALA A 42 7.78 2.14 12.65
N TRP A 43 7.07 1.25 11.97
CA TRP A 43 5.72 0.85 12.36
C TRP A 43 5.80 -0.09 13.56
N VAL A 44 5.16 0.28 14.66
CA VAL A 44 5.12 -0.50 15.90
C VAL A 44 3.72 -1.06 16.10
N ALA A 45 3.62 -2.37 16.36
CA ALA A 45 2.35 -3.02 16.64
C ALA A 45 1.77 -2.49 17.97
N ALA A 46 0.53 -2.03 17.91
CA ALA A 46 -0.20 -1.48 19.05
C ALA A 46 -1.15 -2.51 19.67
N GLY A 47 -1.77 -3.36 18.82
CA GLY A 47 -2.72 -4.38 19.22
C GLY A 47 -3.61 -4.81 18.07
N THR A 48 -4.70 -5.51 18.41
CA THR A 48 -5.74 -5.94 17.47
C THR A 48 -7.07 -5.45 17.99
N ILE A 49 -7.96 -5.02 17.09
CA ILE A 49 -9.33 -4.60 17.41
C ILE A 49 -10.35 -5.36 16.59
N GLY A 50 -11.55 -5.50 17.14
CA GLY A 50 -12.72 -6.00 16.42
C GLY A 50 -13.60 -4.87 15.89
N VAL A 51 -14.64 -5.25 15.16
CA VAL A 51 -15.69 -4.32 14.72
C VAL A 51 -16.35 -3.63 15.92
N ASN A 52 -16.53 -2.31 15.83
CA ASN A 52 -17.07 -1.43 16.86
C ASN A 52 -16.26 -1.36 18.18
N ASP A 53 -15.04 -1.90 18.20
CA ASP A 53 -14.13 -1.76 19.34
C ASP A 53 -13.16 -0.60 19.11
N PRO A 54 -13.20 0.47 19.92
CA PRO A 54 -12.31 1.60 19.75
C PRO A 54 -10.90 1.32 20.29
N PHE A 55 -9.87 1.59 19.49
CA PHE A 55 -8.48 1.61 19.98
C PHE A 55 -8.12 2.99 20.55
N ASN A 56 -7.58 3.04 21.77
CA ASN A 56 -7.17 4.28 22.42
C ASN A 56 -5.64 4.47 22.40
N PHE A 57 -5.15 5.34 21.52
CA PHE A 57 -3.73 5.67 21.43
C PHE A 57 -3.21 6.51 22.60
N LEU A 58 -4.09 7.24 23.29
CA LEU A 58 -3.71 8.09 24.43
C LEU A 58 -3.24 7.27 25.65
N ALA A 59 -3.58 5.98 25.68
CA ALA A 59 -3.06 5.05 26.67
C ALA A 59 -1.57 4.71 26.45
N ILE A 60 -1.04 4.92 25.24
CA ILE A 60 0.36 4.65 24.87
C ILE A 60 1.17 5.94 24.93
N ASP A 61 0.71 6.98 24.22
CA ASP A 61 1.28 8.33 24.29
C ASP A 61 0.14 9.32 24.58
N PRO A 62 0.15 10.04 25.71
CA PRO A 62 -0.88 11.02 26.06
C PRO A 62 -1.11 12.12 25.00
N ASN A 63 -0.17 12.32 24.08
CA ASN A 63 -0.32 13.27 22.98
C ASN A 63 -0.94 12.64 21.73
N GLY A 64 -0.93 11.31 21.60
CA GLY A 64 -1.34 10.57 20.40
C GLY A 64 -0.30 10.55 19.28
N PHE A 65 -0.68 9.98 18.13
CA PHE A 65 0.24 9.75 17.00
C PHE A 65 -0.19 10.50 15.73
N SER A 66 0.77 10.97 14.94
CA SER A 66 0.47 11.64 13.67
C SER A 66 0.27 10.66 12.52
N LYS A 67 0.76 9.43 12.66
CA LYS A 67 0.63 8.35 11.68
C LYS A 67 0.22 7.06 12.37
N ILE A 68 -0.81 6.42 11.82
CA ILE A 68 -1.32 5.13 12.26
C ILE A 68 -1.57 4.25 11.04
N LYS A 69 -1.58 2.95 11.24
CA LYS A 69 -1.85 1.98 10.18
C LYS A 69 -2.78 0.91 10.71
N ILE A 70 -3.72 0.53 9.87
CA ILE A 70 -4.65 -0.58 10.08
C ILE A 70 -4.36 -1.59 8.98
N ASP A 71 -4.13 -2.85 9.33
CA ASP A 71 -4.08 -3.96 8.37
C ASP A 71 -4.91 -5.15 8.86
N GLY A 72 -4.88 -6.24 8.11
CA GLY A 72 -5.67 -7.43 8.41
C GLY A 72 -6.99 -7.50 7.64
N ILE A 73 -7.19 -6.67 6.62
CA ILE A 73 -8.30 -6.88 5.68
C ILE A 73 -7.94 -8.07 4.79
N GLU A 74 -8.74 -9.13 4.81
CA GLU A 74 -8.51 -10.28 3.94
C GLU A 74 -8.75 -9.92 2.47
N ILE A 75 -7.95 -10.52 1.57
CA ILE A 75 -8.14 -10.41 0.12
C ILE A 75 -9.59 -10.77 -0.28
N ALA A 76 -10.16 -11.79 0.37
CA ALA A 76 -11.53 -12.24 0.11
C ALA A 76 -12.61 -11.20 0.49
N ALA A 77 -12.28 -10.18 1.28
CA ALA A 77 -13.19 -9.07 1.57
C ALA A 77 -13.40 -8.15 0.35
N ALA A 78 -12.53 -8.23 -0.66
CA ALA A 78 -12.63 -7.52 -1.94
C ALA A 78 -12.93 -6.01 -1.78
N VAL A 79 -12.23 -5.37 -0.84
CA VAL A 79 -12.36 -3.93 -0.59
C VAL A 79 -11.64 -3.17 -1.71
N ASP A 80 -12.37 -2.33 -2.43
CA ASP A 80 -11.84 -1.50 -3.51
C ASP A 80 -10.91 -0.40 -2.94
N PRO A 81 -9.61 -0.39 -3.27
CA PRO A 81 -8.66 0.60 -2.76
C PRO A 81 -8.90 2.02 -3.35
N THR A 82 -9.60 2.12 -4.49
CA THR A 82 -9.87 3.37 -5.19
C THR A 82 -11.15 4.06 -4.75
N ASP A 83 -12.03 3.34 -4.04
CA ASP A 83 -13.23 3.90 -3.44
C ASP A 83 -12.92 4.43 -2.02
N PRO A 84 -12.95 5.76 -1.80
CA PRO A 84 -12.69 6.35 -0.49
C PRO A 84 -13.73 5.99 0.58
N LEU A 85 -14.86 5.38 0.19
CA LEU A 85 -15.92 4.93 1.10
C LEU A 85 -15.90 3.41 1.33
N ALA A 86 -15.02 2.66 0.66
CA ALA A 86 -14.96 1.20 0.80
C ALA A 86 -14.53 0.78 2.21
N PHE A 87 -13.67 1.56 2.87
CA PHE A 87 -13.23 1.30 4.24
C PHE A 87 -13.48 2.49 5.16
N ILE A 88 -14.62 2.44 5.86
CA ILE A 88 -15.04 3.50 6.78
C ILE A 88 -14.30 3.31 8.11
N THR A 89 -13.67 4.37 8.61
CA THR A 89 -13.03 4.38 9.93
C THR A 89 -13.49 5.60 10.72
N GLY A 90 -13.97 5.37 11.95
CA GLY A 90 -14.23 6.42 12.92
C GLY A 90 -12.93 6.89 13.55
N ILE A 91 -12.67 8.19 13.55
CA ILE A 91 -11.43 8.78 14.05
C ILE A 91 -11.76 9.87 15.06
N THR A 92 -11.04 9.91 16.18
CA THR A 92 -10.99 11.08 17.06
C THR A 92 -9.57 11.63 17.16
N LEU A 93 -9.46 12.94 17.37
CA LEU A 93 -8.20 13.65 17.44
C LEU A 93 -7.92 14.13 18.86
N ALA A 94 -6.66 14.17 19.25
CA ALA A 94 -6.22 14.61 20.58
C ALA A 94 -6.52 16.09 20.84
N SER A 95 -6.52 16.91 19.78
CA SER A 95 -6.90 18.31 19.82
C SER A 95 -7.61 18.76 18.55
N GLY A 96 -8.62 19.63 18.70
CA GLY A 96 -9.26 20.32 17.58
C GLY A 96 -8.54 21.61 17.19
N GLY A 97 -8.90 22.19 16.06
CA GLY A 97 -8.35 23.46 15.58
C GLY A 97 -8.52 23.67 14.08
N SER A 98 -8.05 24.82 13.60
CA SER A 98 -7.98 25.12 12.17
C SER A 98 -6.76 24.46 11.52
N GLY A 99 -6.86 24.11 10.23
CA GLY A 99 -5.75 23.56 9.46
C GLY A 99 -5.49 22.06 9.68
N ILE A 100 -6.47 21.33 10.20
CA ILE A 100 -6.40 19.86 10.31
C ILE A 100 -6.65 19.25 8.93
N SER A 101 -5.76 18.36 8.51
CA SER A 101 -5.91 17.56 7.29
C SER A 101 -5.60 16.11 7.61
N ILE A 102 -6.42 15.20 7.12
CA ILE A 102 -6.25 13.75 7.28
C ILE A 102 -6.13 13.14 5.88
N THR A 103 -5.13 12.30 5.68
CA THR A 103 -4.98 11.48 4.48
C THR A 103 -5.16 10.01 4.82
N GLN A 104 -5.84 9.29 3.94
CA GLN A 104 -6.02 7.84 3.98
C GLN A 104 -5.37 7.26 2.72
N THR A 105 -4.51 6.26 2.88
CA THR A 105 -3.79 5.62 1.77
C THR A 105 -3.95 4.12 1.87
N ALA A 106 -4.45 3.49 0.81
CA ALA A 106 -4.68 2.05 0.78
C ALA A 106 -3.37 1.26 0.69
N LEU A 107 -3.33 0.11 1.37
CA LEU A 107 -2.30 -0.92 1.21
C LEU A 107 -2.81 -1.96 0.22
N GLU A 108 -2.41 -1.81 -1.03
CA GLU A 108 -2.88 -2.63 -2.14
C GLU A 108 -2.13 -3.97 -2.20
N THR A 109 -2.90 -5.05 -2.33
CA THR A 109 -2.39 -6.40 -2.58
C THR A 109 -3.11 -7.00 -3.78
N CYS A 110 -2.38 -7.71 -4.63
CA CYS A 110 -2.99 -8.45 -5.74
C CYS A 110 -3.86 -9.60 -5.21
N ASP A 111 -5.06 -9.76 -5.77
CA ASP A 111 -6.02 -10.80 -5.39
C ASP A 111 -5.72 -12.20 -5.97
N GLY A 112 -4.69 -12.31 -6.81
CA GLY A 112 -4.27 -13.52 -7.51
C GLY A 112 -4.86 -13.66 -8.91
N ALA A 113 -5.61 -12.67 -9.40
CA ALA A 113 -6.16 -12.66 -10.73
C ALA A 113 -5.06 -12.50 -11.81
N PRO A 114 -5.27 -13.05 -13.03
CA PRO A 114 -4.26 -13.06 -14.09
C PRO A 114 -3.87 -11.65 -14.58
N ASP A 115 -4.73 -10.67 -14.35
CA ASP A 115 -4.53 -9.25 -14.63
C ASP A 115 -3.63 -8.54 -13.60
N CYS A 116 -3.35 -9.17 -12.45
CA CYS A 116 -2.23 -8.78 -11.61
C CYS A 116 -0.86 -9.13 -12.20
N ALA A 117 -0.80 -10.15 -13.07
CA ALA A 117 0.42 -10.55 -13.77
C ALA A 117 0.53 -9.71 -15.06
N ALA A 118 1.66 -9.12 -15.43
CA ALA A 118 3.03 -9.57 -15.21
C ALA A 118 4.00 -8.39 -15.26
N ALA A 119 5.18 -8.55 -14.65
CA ALA A 119 6.38 -7.93 -15.18
C ALA A 119 6.48 -8.34 -16.65
N ILE A 120 6.17 -7.42 -17.56
CA ILE A 120 6.40 -7.63 -19.00
C ILE A 120 7.90 -7.89 -19.11
N PRO A 121 8.35 -9.10 -19.51
CA PRO A 121 9.77 -9.37 -19.66
C PRO A 121 10.35 -8.30 -20.56
N GLU A 122 11.36 -7.59 -20.07
CA GLU A 122 11.98 -6.52 -20.86
C GLU A 122 12.29 -7.10 -22.25
N PRO A 123 11.78 -6.47 -23.32
CA PRO A 123 11.98 -7.02 -24.65
C PRO A 123 13.48 -7.15 -24.87
N HIS A 124 13.91 -8.28 -25.46
CA HIS A 124 15.30 -8.67 -25.70
C HIS A 124 16.03 -7.74 -26.71
N ILE A 125 15.68 -6.45 -26.76
CA ILE A 125 16.23 -5.42 -27.63
C ILE A 125 17.76 -5.40 -27.53
N PHE A 126 18.33 -5.55 -26.34
CA PHE A 126 19.79 -5.63 -26.18
C PHE A 126 20.41 -6.88 -26.82
N LEU A 127 19.72 -8.02 -26.78
CA LEU A 127 20.17 -9.24 -27.47
C LEU A 127 20.11 -9.07 -29.00
N LEU A 128 19.03 -8.46 -29.51
CA LEU A 128 18.83 -8.19 -30.94
C LEU A 128 19.84 -7.15 -31.46
N PHE A 129 20.07 -6.07 -30.71
CA PHE A 129 21.10 -5.08 -31.03
C PHE A 129 22.50 -5.68 -30.95
N GLY A 130 22.77 -6.49 -29.91
CA GLY A 130 24.06 -7.16 -29.75
C GLY A 130 24.36 -8.08 -30.92
N THR A 131 23.44 -9.00 -31.24
CA THR A 131 23.62 -9.97 -32.34
C THR A 131 23.69 -9.29 -33.72
N GLY A 132 22.92 -8.22 -33.94
CA GLY A 132 23.01 -7.39 -35.15
C GLY A 132 24.37 -6.69 -35.31
N LEU A 133 24.89 -6.08 -34.25
CA LEU A 133 26.21 -5.42 -34.29
C LEU A 133 27.33 -6.44 -34.47
N PHE A 134 27.25 -7.59 -33.80
CA PHE A 134 28.23 -8.67 -33.95
C PHE A 134 28.28 -9.23 -35.38
N SER A 135 27.12 -9.44 -36.01
CA SER A 135 27.04 -9.94 -37.39
C SER A 135 27.57 -8.92 -38.41
N LEU A 136 27.31 -7.62 -38.23
CA LEU A 136 27.90 -6.54 -39.04
C LEU A 136 29.43 -6.47 -38.92
N VAL A 137 29.97 -6.54 -37.69
CA VAL A 137 31.42 -6.55 -37.44
C VAL A 137 32.07 -7.79 -38.07
N TYR A 138 31.43 -8.95 -37.95
CA TYR A 138 31.92 -10.19 -38.54
C TYR A 138 31.93 -10.15 -40.08
N ALA A 139 30.87 -9.63 -40.70
CA ALA A 139 30.77 -9.46 -42.14
C ALA A 139 31.85 -8.52 -42.69
N ARG A 140 32.09 -7.38 -42.01
CA ARG A 140 33.14 -6.42 -42.39
C ARG A 140 34.54 -7.04 -42.35
N ARG A 141 34.84 -7.85 -41.33
CA ARG A 141 36.15 -8.54 -41.22
C ARG A 141 36.39 -9.58 -42.32
N ARG A 142 35.33 -10.23 -42.83
CA ARG A 142 35.44 -11.17 -43.96
C ARG A 142 35.66 -10.46 -45.30
N ALA A 143 35.06 -9.28 -45.50
CA ALA A 143 35.23 -8.52 -46.73
C ALA A 143 36.68 -8.02 -46.93
N ILE A 144 37.33 -7.57 -45.85
CA ILE A 144 38.72 -7.07 -45.90
C ILE A 144 39.73 -8.19 -46.21
N LYS A 145 39.47 -9.43 -45.78
CA LYS A 145 40.37 -10.57 -46.06
C LYS A 145 40.26 -11.10 -47.50
N LYS A 146 39.29 -10.64 -48.29
CA LYS A 146 39.06 -11.07 -49.68
C LYS A 146 39.47 -10.02 -50.72
N ALA A 147 39.98 -8.86 -50.29
CA ALA A 147 40.58 -7.83 -51.13
C ALA A 147 42.10 -7.89 -51.00
#